data_AF-A0A7C6YIY4-F1
#
_entry.id   AF-A0A7C6YIY4-F1
#
_cell.length_a   1.000
_cell.length_b   1.000
_cell.length_c   1.000
_cell.angle_alpha   90.00
_cell.angle_beta   90.00
_cell.angle_gamma   90.00
#
_symmetry.space_group_name_H-M   'P 1'
#
loop_
_entity.id
_entity.type
_entity.pdbx_description
1 polymer ?
#
loop_
_entity_poly.entity_id
_entity_poly.type
_entity_poly.pdbx_seq_one_letter_code
_entity_poly.pdbx_strand_id
1 'polypeptide(L)'
;MKKHSPPASLSVSLRLTFAALILCAGLLVTAAPPAATVPVNPILPADYLGWTNAFRLQNEQLEAVIVPALGRLVWLAPAGGASPLRMDANLQGRTPTAEEPFFNIGGDWLWPVAQARWPALSENKSDWPPPPVLADGPWQCSAWIDADDAQCARLTRAYGPPLNMVASRLFRLRPQSEELTIHQRIERTGPSDIPVVLWNVSQIANAQQIILPTDPQSRFPKGLKTLMGGKPPRGSVKKCDAAAIYTVRPGAETKLGSDSPRAWIAATKDETLIVETAVTAATGAYPDGGCVVEVYSNSGLGYSEIETLSPEAPLAPGTVLENTLTIRLAPAPAVSTPCDVATAAQALAEQ
;
A
#
# COMPACT_ATOMS: atom_id res chain seq x y z
N MET A 1 19.21 -39.15 93.73
CA MET A 1 20.55 -38.53 93.69
C MET A 1 20.99 -38.39 92.24
N LYS A 2 21.60 -37.23 91.95
CA LYS A 2 22.04 -36.74 90.64
C LYS A 2 22.88 -37.76 89.84
N LYS A 3 22.71 -37.77 88.51
CA LYS A 3 23.77 -37.40 87.56
C LYS A 3 23.21 -37.26 86.14
N HIS A 4 23.54 -36.11 85.52
CA HIS A 4 23.21 -35.73 84.16
C HIS A 4 23.93 -36.61 83.13
N SER A 5 23.20 -36.99 82.07
CA SER A 5 23.72 -37.51 80.81
C SER A 5 23.61 -36.42 79.73
N PRO A 6 24.61 -36.26 78.85
CA PRO A 6 24.54 -35.33 77.73
C PRO A 6 23.71 -35.93 76.58
N PRO A 7 23.03 -35.12 75.74
CA PRO A 7 22.31 -35.65 74.60
C PRO A 7 23.26 -35.96 73.44
N ALA A 8 23.01 -37.12 72.83
CA ALA A 8 23.71 -37.66 71.68
C ALA A 8 23.47 -36.84 70.41
N SER A 9 24.55 -36.60 69.68
CA SER A 9 24.56 -36.20 68.27
C SER A 9 23.99 -37.32 67.40
N LEU A 10 22.85 -37.09 66.75
CA LEU A 10 22.41 -37.89 65.62
C LEU A 10 22.41 -37.04 64.35
N SER A 11 23.30 -37.48 63.45
CA SER A 11 23.51 -37.04 62.09
C SER A 11 22.24 -37.11 61.25
N VAL A 12 21.77 -35.96 60.77
CA VAL A 12 20.80 -35.88 59.67
C VAL A 12 21.58 -36.01 58.36
N SER A 13 21.52 -37.20 57.75
CA SER A 13 21.99 -37.41 56.38
C SER A 13 21.03 -36.74 55.41
N LEU A 14 21.31 -35.50 55.02
CA LEU A 14 20.62 -34.82 53.93
C LEU A 14 21.06 -35.48 52.60
N ARG A 15 20.22 -36.38 52.07
CA ARG A 15 20.39 -36.92 50.72
C ARG A 15 20.14 -35.78 49.73
N LEU A 16 21.21 -35.26 49.11
CA LEU A 16 21.10 -34.45 47.89
C LEU A 16 20.58 -35.35 46.76
N THR A 17 19.28 -35.33 46.52
CA THR A 17 18.71 -35.76 45.25
C THR A 17 19.02 -34.69 44.20
N PHE A 18 20.08 -34.91 43.42
CA PHE A 18 20.29 -34.20 42.15
C PHE A 18 19.16 -34.63 41.20
N ALA A 19 18.10 -33.82 41.11
CA ALA A 19 17.18 -33.90 39.99
C ALA A 19 17.88 -33.25 38.79
N ALA A 20 18.37 -34.08 37.87
CA ALA A 20 18.86 -33.63 36.58
C ALA A 20 17.69 -33.00 35.81
N LEU A 21 17.66 -31.66 35.71
CA LEU A 21 16.85 -30.99 34.70
C LEU A 21 17.47 -31.33 33.34
N ILE A 22 16.86 -32.28 32.64
CA ILE A 22 17.12 -32.49 31.22
C ILE A 22 16.52 -31.28 30.49
N LEU A 23 17.38 -30.31 30.17
CA LEU A 23 17.05 -29.23 29.26
C LEU A 23 16.93 -29.85 27.86
N CYS A 24 15.72 -30.26 27.48
CA CYS A 24 15.43 -30.57 26.08
C CYS A 24 15.55 -29.28 25.28
N ALA A 25 16.74 -29.00 24.77
CA ALA A 25 16.94 -28.03 23.71
C ALA A 25 16.23 -28.58 22.46
N GLY A 26 14.95 -28.22 22.32
CA GLY A 26 14.21 -28.44 21.08
C GLY A 26 14.91 -27.64 20.00
N LEU A 27 15.62 -28.33 19.11
CA LEU A 27 16.04 -27.80 17.82
C LEU A 27 14.76 -27.39 17.08
N LEU A 28 14.42 -26.10 17.16
CA LEU A 28 13.52 -25.46 16.22
C LEU A 28 14.22 -25.53 14.86
N VAL A 29 13.93 -26.59 14.11
CA VAL A 29 14.20 -26.63 12.67
C VAL A 29 13.31 -25.56 12.07
N THR A 30 13.87 -24.36 11.90
CA THR A 30 13.30 -23.35 11.02
C THR A 30 13.28 -23.97 9.62
N ALA A 31 12.11 -24.42 9.16
CA ALA A 31 11.95 -24.81 7.77
C ALA A 31 12.37 -23.62 6.91
N ALA A 32 13.39 -23.82 6.06
CA ALA A 32 13.70 -22.84 5.04
C ALA A 32 12.42 -22.56 4.24
N PRO A 33 12.12 -21.29 3.90
CA PRO A 33 10.98 -20.99 3.05
C PRO A 33 11.10 -21.84 1.78
N PRO A 34 10.00 -22.45 1.30
CA PRO A 34 10.06 -23.23 0.06
C PRO A 34 10.69 -22.36 -1.02
N ALA A 35 11.71 -22.90 -1.68
CA ALA A 35 12.30 -22.26 -2.86
C ALA A 35 11.14 -21.91 -3.80
N ALA A 36 11.07 -20.66 -4.24
CA ALA A 36 10.01 -20.20 -5.14
C ALA A 36 9.95 -21.14 -6.34
N THR A 37 8.92 -21.97 -6.39
CA THR A 37 8.70 -22.89 -7.50
C THR A 37 8.61 -22.05 -8.76
N VAL A 38 9.46 -22.35 -9.74
CA VAL A 38 9.37 -21.73 -11.07
C VAL A 38 7.93 -21.90 -11.55
N PRO A 39 7.19 -20.80 -11.80
CA PRO A 39 5.81 -20.91 -12.20
C PRO A 39 5.72 -21.72 -13.50
N VAL A 40 4.76 -22.64 -13.57
CA VAL A 40 4.65 -23.62 -14.66
C VAL A 40 4.39 -22.93 -16.02
N ASN A 41 3.87 -21.70 -16.02
CA ASN A 41 3.63 -20.87 -17.20
C ASN A 41 4.18 -19.43 -17.00
N PRO A 42 5.48 -19.18 -17.20
CA PRO A 42 6.05 -17.85 -16.95
C PRO A 42 5.60 -16.82 -18.00
N ILE A 43 5.32 -15.59 -17.55
CA ILE A 43 5.20 -14.41 -18.41
C ILE A 43 6.57 -13.75 -18.46
N LEU A 44 7.14 -13.64 -19.67
CA LEU A 44 8.46 -13.06 -19.88
C LEU A 44 8.40 -11.53 -19.85
N PRO A 45 9.48 -10.85 -19.40
CA PRO A 45 9.57 -9.41 -19.52
C PRO A 45 9.56 -8.97 -21.00
N ALA A 46 9.09 -7.76 -21.24
CA ALA A 46 9.01 -7.15 -22.55
C ALA A 46 9.48 -5.69 -22.50
N ASP A 47 9.76 -5.15 -23.68
CA ASP A 47 10.03 -3.73 -23.85
C ASP A 47 8.75 -2.92 -23.71
N TYR A 48 8.80 -1.87 -22.89
CA TYR A 48 7.72 -0.90 -22.76
C TYR A 48 8.32 0.48 -22.53
N LEU A 49 8.10 1.41 -23.45
CA LEU A 49 8.51 2.81 -23.35
C LEU A 49 9.97 3.00 -22.87
N GLY A 50 10.89 2.18 -23.38
CA GLY A 50 12.32 2.22 -23.06
C GLY A 50 12.76 1.34 -21.88
N TRP A 51 11.85 0.78 -21.08
CA TRP A 51 12.19 -0.25 -20.09
C TRP A 51 12.14 -1.63 -20.73
N THR A 52 13.19 -2.42 -20.58
CA THR A 52 13.29 -3.78 -21.13
C THR A 52 12.83 -4.86 -20.15
N ASN A 53 12.45 -4.47 -18.94
CA ASN A 53 12.05 -5.36 -17.85
C ASN A 53 10.58 -5.18 -17.43
N ALA A 54 9.71 -4.75 -18.34
CA ALA A 54 8.30 -4.55 -18.05
C ALA A 54 7.51 -5.86 -18.16
N PHE A 55 6.49 -6.04 -17.32
CA PHE A 55 5.59 -7.19 -17.34
C PHE A 55 4.19 -6.71 -17.69
N ARG A 56 3.63 -7.25 -18.77
CA ARG A 56 2.31 -6.87 -19.28
C ARG A 56 1.31 -7.97 -18.94
N LEU A 57 0.26 -7.62 -18.21
CA LEU A 57 -0.91 -8.46 -17.97
C LEU A 57 -2.05 -7.90 -18.82
N GLN A 58 -2.72 -8.75 -19.60
CA GLN A 58 -3.74 -8.26 -20.53
C GLN A 58 -4.87 -9.28 -20.74
N ASN A 59 -6.10 -8.79 -20.83
CA ASN A 59 -7.24 -9.57 -21.28
C ASN A 59 -8.08 -8.74 -22.27
N GLU A 60 -9.30 -9.17 -22.60
CA GLU A 60 -10.17 -8.42 -23.52
C GLU A 60 -10.68 -7.09 -22.95
N GLN A 61 -10.59 -6.88 -21.63
CA GLN A 61 -11.15 -5.74 -20.91
C GLN A 61 -10.09 -4.73 -20.47
N LEU A 62 -8.92 -5.19 -20.03
CA LEU A 62 -7.88 -4.40 -19.38
C LEU A 62 -6.47 -4.75 -19.86
N GLU A 63 -5.61 -3.75 -19.79
CA GLU A 63 -4.16 -3.88 -19.88
C GLU A 63 -3.50 -3.25 -18.64
N ALA A 64 -2.60 -3.99 -18.01
CA ALA A 64 -1.76 -3.54 -16.90
C ALA A 64 -0.28 -3.73 -17.22
N VAL A 65 0.55 -2.72 -16.98
CA VAL A 65 2.01 -2.80 -17.18
C VAL A 65 2.75 -2.49 -15.89
N ILE A 66 3.51 -3.46 -15.43
CA ILE A 66 4.30 -3.41 -14.19
C ILE A 66 5.77 -3.25 -14.55
N VAL A 67 6.46 -2.26 -13.97
CA VAL A 67 7.89 -2.01 -14.18
C VAL A 67 8.63 -2.20 -12.86
N PRO A 68 9.32 -3.35 -12.65
CA PRO A 68 10.03 -3.65 -11.41
C PRO A 68 11.20 -2.72 -11.14
N ALA A 69 11.86 -2.21 -12.19
CA ALA A 69 12.91 -1.18 -12.05
C ALA A 69 12.43 0.08 -11.32
N LEU A 70 11.11 0.35 -11.34
CA LEU A 70 10.48 1.46 -10.65
C LEU A 70 9.71 1.01 -9.39
N GLY A 71 9.33 -0.26 -9.32
CA GLY A 71 8.40 -0.76 -8.30
C GLY A 71 6.95 -0.34 -8.52
N ARG A 72 6.57 -0.04 -9.78
CA ARG A 72 5.30 0.64 -10.10
C ARG A 72 4.46 -0.12 -11.11
N LEU A 73 3.15 0.01 -10.97
CA LEU A 73 2.20 -0.16 -12.07
C LEU A 73 2.19 1.17 -12.84
N VAL A 74 2.76 1.19 -14.04
CA VAL A 74 2.92 2.44 -14.82
C VAL A 74 1.78 2.69 -15.79
N TRP A 75 1.00 1.65 -16.10
CA TRP A 75 -0.12 1.69 -17.02
C TRP A 75 -1.24 0.79 -16.52
N LEU A 76 -2.46 1.31 -16.51
CA LEU A 76 -3.67 0.53 -16.34
C LEU A 76 -4.75 1.18 -17.22
N ALA A 77 -5.26 0.46 -18.21
CA ALA A 77 -6.25 1.01 -19.14
C ALA A 77 -7.27 -0.04 -19.54
N PRO A 78 -8.46 0.37 -20.03
CA PRO A 78 -9.29 -0.50 -20.83
C PRO A 78 -8.47 -1.05 -22.01
N ALA A 79 -8.75 -2.25 -22.48
CA ALA A 79 -8.02 -2.85 -23.60
C ALA A 79 -8.07 -1.94 -24.84
N GLY A 80 -6.89 -1.52 -25.34
CA GLY A 80 -6.77 -0.57 -26.46
C GLY A 80 -7.13 0.89 -26.12
N GLY A 81 -7.44 1.19 -24.86
CA GLY A 81 -7.73 2.53 -24.36
C GLY A 81 -6.51 3.29 -23.84
N ALA A 82 -6.76 4.41 -23.17
CA ALA A 82 -5.74 5.23 -22.53
C ALA A 82 -5.75 5.02 -21.01
N SER A 83 -4.56 4.99 -20.40
CA SER A 83 -4.43 4.92 -18.95
C SER A 83 -4.75 6.28 -18.31
N PRO A 84 -5.58 6.33 -17.24
CA PRO A 84 -5.76 7.54 -16.45
C PRO A 84 -4.56 7.82 -15.53
N LEU A 85 -3.70 6.81 -15.29
CA LEU A 85 -2.49 7.00 -14.50
C LEU A 85 -1.54 7.99 -15.19
N ARG A 86 -0.98 8.92 -14.42
CA ARG A 86 0.08 9.81 -14.88
C ARG A 86 1.35 9.01 -15.13
N MET A 87 1.97 9.29 -16.26
CA MET A 87 3.34 8.90 -16.56
C MET A 87 4.02 10.09 -17.24
N ASP A 88 5.09 10.60 -16.63
CA ASP A 88 5.85 11.70 -17.22
C ASP A 88 6.63 11.21 -18.45
N ALA A 89 6.34 11.78 -19.61
CA ALA A 89 6.95 11.39 -20.87
C ALA A 89 8.47 11.63 -20.91
N ASN A 90 8.98 12.63 -20.18
CA ASN A 90 10.42 12.93 -20.13
C ASN A 90 11.20 11.91 -19.29
N LEU A 91 10.49 11.03 -18.59
CA LEU A 91 11.03 10.08 -17.64
C LEU A 91 10.92 8.62 -18.12
N GLN A 92 10.34 8.40 -19.30
CA GLN A 92 10.21 7.08 -19.92
C GLN A 92 11.59 6.43 -20.13
N GLY A 93 11.69 5.14 -19.81
CA GLY A 93 12.93 4.35 -19.88
C GLY A 93 13.98 4.69 -18.82
N ARG A 94 13.77 5.74 -18.01
CA ARG A 94 14.69 6.10 -16.91
C ARG A 94 14.42 5.26 -15.67
N THR A 95 15.46 5.07 -14.86
CA THR A 95 15.38 4.41 -13.56
C THR A 95 16.02 5.28 -12.48
N PRO A 96 15.60 5.17 -11.22
CA PRO A 96 16.20 5.92 -10.11
C PRO A 96 17.69 5.67 -10.00
N THR A 97 18.44 6.69 -9.61
CA THR A 97 19.86 6.60 -9.25
C THR A 97 20.04 6.96 -7.78
N ALA A 98 21.23 6.73 -7.23
CA ALA A 98 21.50 7.11 -5.84
C ALA A 98 21.44 8.63 -5.63
N GLU A 99 21.75 9.41 -6.67
CA GLU A 99 21.79 10.87 -6.66
C GLU A 99 20.40 11.50 -6.89
N GLU A 100 19.53 10.80 -7.61
CA GLU A 100 18.14 11.21 -7.86
C GLU A 100 17.18 10.06 -7.48
N PRO A 101 17.04 9.77 -6.17
CA PRO A 101 16.36 8.56 -5.70
C PRO A 101 14.83 8.66 -5.80
N PHE A 102 14.29 9.85 -6.10
CA PHE A 102 12.88 10.06 -6.42
C PHE A 102 12.74 11.22 -7.40
N PHE A 103 12.24 10.94 -8.60
CA PHE A 103 12.03 11.96 -9.64
C PHE A 103 10.58 12.02 -10.13
N ASN A 104 9.64 11.45 -9.36
CA ASN A 104 8.18 11.59 -9.54
C ASN A 104 7.64 11.26 -10.95
N ILE A 105 7.93 10.05 -11.42
CA ILE A 105 7.51 9.56 -12.74
C ILE A 105 5.99 9.32 -12.88
N GLY A 106 5.29 9.08 -11.76
CA GLY A 106 3.87 8.73 -11.72
C GLY A 106 3.61 7.23 -11.61
N GLY A 107 2.43 6.80 -12.03
CA GLY A 107 1.92 5.43 -11.86
C GLY A 107 1.30 5.17 -10.48
N ASP A 108 1.24 3.89 -10.13
CA ASP A 108 0.75 3.36 -8.86
C ASP A 108 1.88 2.65 -8.10
N TRP A 109 2.03 2.93 -6.80
CA TRP A 109 3.08 2.39 -5.94
C TRP A 109 2.66 2.24 -4.47
N LEU A 110 3.53 1.61 -3.68
CA LEU A 110 3.32 1.36 -2.26
C LEU A 110 4.45 1.98 -1.44
N TRP A 111 4.08 2.81 -0.46
CA TRP A 111 4.97 3.17 0.64
C TRP A 111 4.71 2.29 1.86
N PRO A 112 5.74 1.65 2.44
CA PRO A 112 5.55 0.73 3.56
C PRO A 112 5.55 1.42 4.94
N VAL A 113 5.68 2.76 4.97
CA VAL A 113 5.80 3.57 6.18
C VAL A 113 5.10 4.91 5.96
N ALA A 114 4.26 5.32 6.92
CA ALA A 114 3.51 6.56 6.85
C ALA A 114 4.44 7.78 6.84
N GLN A 115 4.08 8.83 6.10
CA GLN A 115 4.93 10.03 5.94
C GLN A 115 5.32 10.68 7.27
N ALA A 116 4.41 10.69 8.25
CA ALA A 116 4.67 11.22 9.59
C ALA A 116 5.83 10.51 10.34
N ARG A 117 6.26 9.33 9.90
CA ARG A 117 7.39 8.58 10.46
C ARG A 117 8.71 8.86 9.72
N TRP A 118 8.67 9.50 8.56
CA TRP A 118 9.86 9.75 7.74
C TRP A 118 10.93 10.61 8.44
N PRO A 119 10.61 11.58 9.33
CA PRO A 119 11.63 12.28 10.12
C PRO A 119 12.54 11.35 10.95
N ALA A 120 12.08 10.15 11.33
CA ALA A 120 12.90 9.16 12.03
C ALA A 120 13.89 8.44 11.09
N LEU A 121 13.60 8.44 9.79
CA LEU A 121 14.37 7.79 8.72
C LEU A 121 15.26 8.76 7.93
N SER A 122 14.95 10.06 7.99
CA SER A 122 15.67 11.11 7.28
C SER A 122 16.82 11.68 8.13
N GLU A 123 17.97 11.94 7.50
CA GLU A 123 19.12 12.59 8.16
C GLU A 123 18.79 14.00 8.65
N ASN A 124 18.07 14.77 7.84
CA ASN A 124 17.67 16.15 8.12
C ASN A 124 16.37 16.28 8.92
N LYS A 125 15.79 15.17 9.40
CA LYS A 125 14.49 15.14 10.11
C LYS A 125 13.31 15.69 9.30
N SER A 126 13.43 15.76 7.98
CA SER A 126 12.34 16.16 7.09
C SER A 126 11.39 14.99 6.83
N ASP A 127 10.13 15.33 6.58
CA ASP A 127 9.08 14.43 6.10
C ASP A 127 8.92 14.49 4.56
N TRP A 128 9.75 15.28 3.87
CA TRP A 128 9.85 15.33 2.42
C TRP A 128 11.23 15.83 1.95
N PRO A 129 11.81 15.33 0.85
CA PRO A 129 11.39 14.19 -0.01
C PRO A 129 11.44 12.83 0.72
N PRO A 130 11.03 11.71 0.07
CA PRO A 130 11.15 10.39 0.67
C PRO A 130 12.59 10.08 1.13
N PRO A 131 12.78 9.53 2.34
CA PRO A 131 14.12 9.16 2.81
C PRO A 131 14.73 8.07 1.92
N PRO A 132 16.07 8.01 1.76
CA PRO A 132 16.73 7.09 0.84
C PRO A 132 16.34 5.61 1.02
N VAL A 133 16.08 5.18 2.26
CA VAL A 133 15.65 3.81 2.56
C VAL A 133 14.27 3.47 1.98
N LEU A 134 13.40 4.49 1.85
CA LEU A 134 12.08 4.34 1.25
C LEU A 134 12.12 4.59 -0.24
N ALA A 135 12.91 5.56 -0.71
CA ALA A 135 12.95 6.07 -2.08
C ALA A 135 12.91 5.01 -3.21
N ASP A 136 12.60 5.47 -4.43
CA ASP A 136 12.40 4.58 -5.57
C ASP A 136 13.67 3.73 -5.80
N GLY A 137 13.46 2.43 -5.96
CA GLY A 137 14.53 1.46 -6.10
C GLY A 137 14.00 0.17 -6.71
N PRO A 138 14.87 -0.68 -7.26
CA PRO A 138 14.44 -1.85 -8.00
C PRO A 138 13.73 -2.86 -7.10
N TRP A 139 12.64 -3.41 -7.62
CA TRP A 139 11.94 -4.57 -7.08
C TRP A 139 12.31 -5.80 -7.90
N GLN A 140 12.30 -6.95 -7.26
CA GLN A 140 12.31 -8.24 -7.96
C GLN A 140 10.92 -8.53 -8.50
N CYS A 141 10.83 -9.16 -9.67
CA CYS A 141 9.56 -9.56 -10.26
C CYS A 141 9.58 -10.99 -10.77
N SER A 142 8.46 -11.68 -10.55
CA SER A 142 8.11 -12.94 -11.20
C SER A 142 6.69 -12.81 -11.73
N ALA A 143 6.43 -13.20 -12.96
CA ALA A 143 5.10 -13.16 -13.56
C ALA A 143 4.75 -14.50 -14.22
N TRP A 144 3.48 -14.87 -14.19
CA TRP A 144 3.00 -16.19 -14.64
C TRP A 144 1.51 -16.21 -14.95
N ILE A 145 1.07 -17.27 -15.65
CA ILE A 145 -0.33 -17.63 -15.81
C ILE A 145 -0.65 -18.71 -14.77
N ASP A 146 -1.66 -18.46 -13.94
CA ASP A 146 -2.12 -19.36 -12.89
C ASP A 146 -3.06 -20.46 -13.43
N ALA A 147 -3.43 -21.42 -12.58
CA ALA A 147 -4.24 -22.57 -12.99
C ALA A 147 -5.68 -22.23 -13.45
N ASP A 148 -6.19 -21.05 -13.09
CA ASP A 148 -7.47 -20.49 -13.50
C ASP A 148 -7.34 -19.47 -14.66
N ASP A 149 -6.23 -19.54 -15.39
CA ASP A 149 -5.85 -18.66 -16.50
C ASP A 149 -5.67 -17.18 -16.12
N ALA A 150 -5.69 -16.85 -14.83
CA ALA A 150 -5.37 -15.51 -14.38
C ALA A 150 -3.88 -15.20 -14.60
N GLN A 151 -3.60 -14.01 -15.11
CA GLN A 151 -2.24 -13.51 -15.25
C GLN A 151 -1.82 -12.82 -13.96
N CYS A 152 -0.65 -13.18 -13.46
CA CYS A 152 -0.08 -12.69 -12.22
C CYS A 152 1.28 -12.06 -12.43
N ALA A 153 1.57 -11.01 -11.69
CA ALA A 153 2.91 -10.47 -11.50
C ALA A 153 3.13 -10.19 -10.01
N ARG A 154 4.26 -10.60 -9.45
CA ARG A 154 4.61 -10.35 -8.05
C ARG A 154 5.86 -9.50 -7.97
N LEU A 155 5.71 -8.29 -7.47
CA LEU A 155 6.84 -7.48 -7.04
C LEU A 155 7.25 -7.85 -5.62
N THR A 156 8.55 -7.92 -5.33
CA THR A 156 9.09 -8.08 -3.97
C THR A 156 10.31 -7.19 -3.74
N ARG A 157 10.39 -6.53 -2.58
CA ARG A 157 11.53 -5.72 -2.16
C ARG A 157 11.85 -5.98 -0.69
N ALA A 158 13.12 -6.24 -0.41
CA ALA A 158 13.64 -6.32 0.95
C ALA A 158 14.13 -4.95 1.40
N TYR A 159 13.83 -4.60 2.65
CA TYR A 159 14.29 -3.39 3.33
C TYR A 159 15.16 -3.81 4.50
N GLY A 160 16.42 -3.37 4.50
CA GLY A 160 17.35 -3.59 5.60
C GLY A 160 17.06 -2.71 6.82
N PRO A 161 18.00 -2.61 7.77
CA PRO A 161 17.89 -1.70 8.90
C PRO A 161 17.64 -0.24 8.45
N PRO A 162 16.86 0.55 9.21
CA PRO A 162 16.21 0.19 10.48
C PRO A 162 14.84 -0.50 10.29
N LEU A 163 14.42 -0.77 9.05
CA LEU A 163 13.08 -1.26 8.74
C LEU A 163 12.95 -2.78 8.90
N ASN A 164 13.97 -3.56 8.51
CA ASN A 164 14.00 -5.01 8.66
C ASN A 164 12.68 -5.69 8.23
N MET A 165 12.31 -5.53 6.97
CA MET A 165 11.05 -6.05 6.43
C MET A 165 11.16 -6.45 4.97
N VAL A 166 10.17 -7.21 4.48
CA VAL A 166 9.97 -7.49 3.06
C VAL A 166 8.58 -7.02 2.67
N ALA A 167 8.49 -6.20 1.63
CA ALA A 167 7.23 -5.81 1.02
C ALA A 167 7.00 -6.59 -0.27
N SER A 168 5.76 -6.94 -0.56
CA SER A 168 5.35 -7.58 -1.80
C SER A 168 4.01 -7.07 -2.29
N ARG A 169 3.85 -7.04 -3.62
CA ARG A 169 2.60 -6.69 -4.32
C ARG A 169 2.34 -7.77 -5.37
N LEU A 170 1.25 -8.53 -5.21
CA LEU A 170 0.81 -9.52 -6.18
C LEU A 170 -0.35 -8.95 -6.99
N PHE A 171 -0.05 -8.55 -8.22
CA PHE A 171 -1.00 -8.14 -9.23
C PHE A 171 -1.65 -9.39 -9.85
N ARG A 172 -2.96 -9.39 -10.01
CA ARG A 172 -3.71 -10.48 -10.62
C ARG A 172 -4.85 -9.96 -11.48
N LEU A 173 -4.85 -10.39 -12.75
CA LEU A 173 -5.85 -10.08 -13.76
C LEU A 173 -6.48 -11.38 -14.27
N ARG A 174 -7.78 -11.58 -14.01
CA ARG A 174 -8.52 -12.76 -14.49
C ARG A 174 -8.95 -12.59 -15.97
N PRO A 175 -9.16 -13.67 -16.74
CA PRO A 175 -9.40 -13.60 -18.19
C PRO A 175 -10.55 -12.72 -18.68
N GLN A 176 -11.59 -12.48 -17.87
CA GLN A 176 -12.80 -11.72 -18.25
C GLN A 176 -13.12 -10.59 -17.27
N SER A 177 -12.12 -10.13 -16.52
CA SER A 177 -12.29 -9.16 -15.44
C SER A 177 -11.99 -7.74 -15.90
N GLU A 178 -12.87 -6.80 -15.55
CA GLU A 178 -12.68 -5.33 -15.66
C GLU A 178 -11.98 -4.76 -14.40
N GLU A 179 -11.38 -5.64 -13.62
CA GLU A 179 -10.75 -5.37 -12.34
C GLU A 179 -9.34 -5.96 -12.31
N LEU A 180 -8.41 -5.14 -11.82
CA LEU A 180 -7.10 -5.57 -11.37
C LEU A 180 -7.10 -5.68 -9.84
N THR A 181 -6.76 -6.87 -9.33
CA THR A 181 -6.55 -7.08 -7.89
C THR A 181 -5.07 -7.01 -7.56
N ILE A 182 -4.74 -6.43 -6.42
CA ILE A 182 -3.37 -6.28 -5.92
C ILE A 182 -3.37 -6.69 -4.45
N HIS A 183 -2.84 -7.87 -4.16
CA HIS A 183 -2.62 -8.28 -2.77
C HIS A 183 -1.30 -7.69 -2.28
N GLN A 184 -1.36 -6.79 -1.30
CA GLN A 184 -0.18 -6.13 -0.75
C GLN A 184 0.13 -6.73 0.61
N ARG A 185 1.42 -6.98 0.87
CA ARG A 185 1.87 -7.62 2.10
C ARG A 185 3.20 -7.04 2.54
N ILE A 186 3.32 -6.75 3.82
CA ILE A 186 4.57 -6.44 4.50
C ILE A 186 4.79 -7.47 5.59
N GLU A 187 5.95 -8.13 5.57
CA GLU A 187 6.40 -9.04 6.60
C GLU A 187 7.60 -8.46 7.34
N ARG A 188 7.56 -8.47 8.68
CA ARG A 188 8.70 -8.06 9.48
C ARG A 188 9.74 -9.17 9.55
N THR A 189 10.97 -8.91 9.13
CA THR A 189 12.06 -9.91 9.15
C THR A 189 12.99 -9.76 10.35
N GLY A 190 12.97 -8.63 11.06
CA GLY A 190 13.74 -8.40 12.28
C GLY A 190 13.16 -7.26 13.12
N PRO A 191 13.71 -6.98 14.32
CA PRO A 191 13.16 -5.92 15.19
C PRO A 191 13.19 -4.53 14.53
N SER A 192 12.18 -3.70 14.78
CA SER A 192 12.12 -2.30 14.36
C SER A 192 11.11 -1.54 15.22
N ASP A 193 11.46 -0.32 15.63
CA ASP A 193 10.54 0.59 16.34
C ASP A 193 9.64 1.39 15.38
N ILE A 194 9.82 1.20 14.07
CA ILE A 194 9.09 1.93 13.03
C ILE A 194 7.90 1.10 12.59
N PRO A 195 6.65 1.51 12.88
CA PRO A 195 5.48 0.77 12.44
C PRO A 195 5.39 0.79 10.91
N VAL A 196 4.78 -0.26 10.35
CA VAL A 196 4.52 -0.34 8.91
C VAL A 196 3.10 0.09 8.61
N VAL A 197 2.88 0.54 7.37
CA VAL A 197 1.56 0.81 6.82
C VAL A 197 1.53 0.34 5.38
N LEU A 198 0.37 -0.07 4.89
CA LEU A 198 0.14 -0.23 3.46
C LEU A 198 -0.42 1.08 2.93
N TRP A 199 0.46 1.99 2.53
CA TRP A 199 0.07 3.27 1.90
C TRP A 199 0.20 3.14 0.39
N ASN A 200 -0.92 2.86 -0.28
CA ASN A 200 -0.97 2.81 -1.74
C ASN A 200 -1.24 4.20 -2.29
N VAL A 201 -0.55 4.56 -3.38
CA VAL A 201 -0.70 5.83 -4.06
C VAL A 201 -0.83 5.59 -5.56
N SER A 202 -1.86 6.15 -6.16
CA SER A 202 -2.05 6.19 -7.61
C SER A 202 -2.12 7.63 -8.10
N GLN A 203 -1.16 8.02 -8.94
CA GLN A 203 -1.20 9.33 -9.58
C GLN A 203 -2.07 9.30 -10.83
N ILE A 204 -3.10 10.15 -10.83
CA ILE A 204 -4.03 10.34 -11.94
C ILE A 204 -3.62 11.60 -12.70
N ALA A 205 -3.37 11.47 -14.01
CA ALA A 205 -3.04 12.60 -14.86
C ALA A 205 -4.23 13.55 -14.99
N ASN A 206 -4.03 14.85 -14.73
CA ASN A 206 -5.03 15.90 -14.94
C ASN A 206 -6.45 15.52 -14.47
N ALA A 207 -6.56 14.91 -13.29
CA ALA A 207 -7.85 14.51 -12.73
C ALA A 207 -8.81 15.71 -12.66
N GLN A 208 -10.06 15.50 -13.05
CA GLN A 208 -11.09 16.54 -13.07
C GLN A 208 -11.84 16.60 -11.74
N GLN A 209 -12.20 15.42 -11.22
CA GLN A 209 -12.88 15.26 -9.94
C GLN A 209 -12.27 14.11 -9.17
N ILE A 210 -12.18 14.26 -7.85
CA ILE A 210 -11.81 13.21 -6.90
C ILE A 210 -12.99 12.99 -5.97
N ILE A 211 -13.36 11.75 -5.72
CA ILE A 211 -14.51 11.36 -4.92
C ILE A 211 -14.00 10.61 -3.70
N LEU A 212 -14.33 11.12 -2.52
CA LEU A 212 -14.01 10.50 -1.24
C LEU A 212 -15.30 10.06 -0.55
N PRO A 213 -15.35 8.87 0.07
CA PRO A 213 -16.43 8.48 0.95
C PRO A 213 -16.49 9.43 2.15
N THR A 214 -17.69 9.70 2.67
CA THR A 214 -17.88 10.43 3.92
C THR A 214 -18.78 9.64 4.85
N ASP A 215 -18.49 9.65 6.15
CA ASP A 215 -19.27 8.89 7.13
C ASP A 215 -20.12 9.82 8.01
N PRO A 216 -21.40 9.48 8.31
CA PRO A 216 -22.19 10.22 9.30
C PRO A 216 -21.58 10.24 10.71
N GLN A 217 -20.79 9.23 11.05
CA GLN A 217 -20.05 9.11 12.32
C GLN A 217 -18.61 9.64 12.23
N SER A 218 -18.25 10.28 11.12
CA SER A 218 -16.93 10.90 10.95
C SER A 218 -16.63 11.87 12.09
N ARG A 219 -15.38 11.84 12.57
CA ARG A 219 -14.89 12.83 13.54
C ARG A 219 -14.61 14.18 12.87
N PHE A 220 -14.51 14.21 11.54
CA PHE A 220 -14.16 15.39 10.79
C PHE A 220 -15.42 16.17 10.38
N PRO A 221 -15.41 17.51 10.49
CA PRO A 221 -16.50 18.33 9.98
C PRO A 221 -16.78 18.01 8.52
N LYS A 222 -18.04 17.65 8.22
CA LYS A 222 -18.49 17.24 6.87
C LYS A 222 -17.82 15.98 6.30
N GLY A 223 -17.17 15.18 7.15
CA GLY A 223 -16.55 13.92 6.72
C GLY A 223 -15.14 14.04 6.16
N LEU A 224 -14.53 15.23 6.18
CA LEU A 224 -13.23 15.48 5.54
C LEU A 224 -12.30 16.30 6.43
N LYS A 225 -11.01 15.95 6.41
CA LYS A 225 -9.93 16.70 7.03
C LYS A 225 -9.05 17.35 5.96
N THR A 226 -8.72 18.62 6.13
CA THR A 226 -7.64 19.25 5.36
C THR A 226 -6.30 18.87 5.97
N LEU A 227 -5.43 18.26 5.17
CA LEU A 227 -4.11 17.78 5.59
C LEU A 227 -3.00 18.76 5.17
N MET A 228 -3.11 19.37 3.98
CA MET A 228 -2.13 20.31 3.43
C MET A 228 -2.78 21.30 2.46
N GLY A 229 -2.12 22.43 2.19
CA GLY A 229 -2.53 23.39 1.15
C GLY A 229 -3.60 24.40 1.57
N GLY A 230 -3.92 24.49 2.88
CA GLY A 230 -5.02 25.32 3.37
C GLY A 230 -6.39 24.73 2.98
N LYS A 231 -7.48 25.44 3.32
CA LYS A 231 -8.83 24.95 2.97
C LYS A 231 -8.98 24.90 1.45
N PRO A 232 -9.66 23.86 0.91
CA PRO A 232 -9.94 23.79 -0.52
C PRO A 232 -10.61 25.08 -1.01
N PRO A 233 -10.36 25.52 -2.26
CA PRO A 233 -10.98 26.71 -2.82
C PRO A 233 -12.50 26.68 -2.62
N ARG A 234 -13.11 27.84 -2.34
CA ARG A 234 -14.56 27.91 -2.09
C ARG A 234 -15.36 27.30 -3.24
N GLY A 235 -16.25 26.36 -2.92
CA GLY A 235 -17.08 25.67 -3.92
C GLY A 235 -16.32 24.63 -4.77
N SER A 236 -15.11 24.22 -4.38
CA SER A 236 -14.43 23.05 -4.97
C SER A 236 -14.90 21.73 -4.36
N VAL A 237 -15.45 21.74 -3.15
CA VAL A 237 -15.95 20.53 -2.49
C VAL A 237 -17.48 20.56 -2.44
N LYS A 238 -18.10 19.50 -2.95
CA LYS A 238 -19.55 19.26 -2.92
C LYS A 238 -19.85 17.97 -2.17
N LYS A 239 -20.78 18.01 -1.22
CA LYS A 239 -21.27 16.81 -0.54
C LYS A 239 -22.37 16.14 -1.37
N CYS A 240 -22.31 14.82 -1.48
CA CYS A 240 -23.24 13.93 -2.19
C CYS A 240 -23.52 12.71 -1.30
N ASP A 241 -24.49 12.82 -0.40
CA ASP A 241 -24.87 11.79 0.58
C ASP A 241 -23.69 11.19 1.34
N ALA A 242 -23.33 9.94 1.02
CA ALA A 242 -22.24 9.18 1.62
C ALA A 242 -20.88 9.47 0.95
N ALA A 243 -20.75 10.53 0.15
CA ALA A 243 -19.52 10.90 -0.50
C ALA A 243 -19.36 12.42 -0.59
N ALA A 244 -18.15 12.86 -0.88
CA ALA A 244 -17.82 14.22 -1.24
C ALA A 244 -17.01 14.22 -2.52
N ILE A 245 -17.33 15.16 -3.40
CA ILE A 245 -16.63 15.40 -4.66
C ILE A 245 -15.76 16.63 -4.47
N TYR A 246 -14.46 16.46 -4.68
CA TYR A 246 -13.50 17.53 -4.84
C TYR A 246 -13.24 17.77 -6.33
N THR A 247 -13.62 18.94 -6.82
CA THR A 247 -13.31 19.41 -8.18
C THR A 247 -11.95 20.08 -8.19
N VAL A 248 -11.01 19.52 -8.95
CA VAL A 248 -9.67 20.06 -9.11
C VAL A 248 -9.75 21.40 -9.83
N ARG A 249 -9.06 22.42 -9.29
CA ARG A 249 -9.04 23.77 -9.88
C ARG A 249 -7.61 24.17 -10.26
N PRO A 250 -7.41 24.92 -11.36
CA PRO A 250 -6.10 25.44 -11.74
C PRO A 250 -5.46 26.26 -10.62
N GLY A 251 -4.17 26.05 -10.40
CA GLY A 251 -3.38 26.73 -9.36
C GLY A 251 -3.67 26.27 -7.92
N ALA A 252 -4.57 25.30 -7.71
CA ALA A 252 -4.80 24.73 -6.39
C ALA A 252 -3.78 23.63 -6.08
N GLU A 253 -3.23 23.71 -4.87
CA GLU A 253 -2.59 22.59 -4.16
C GLU A 253 -3.46 22.26 -2.94
N THR A 254 -3.88 21.02 -2.79
CA THR A 254 -4.83 20.63 -1.74
C THR A 254 -4.60 19.18 -1.36
N LYS A 255 -4.46 18.90 -0.06
CA LYS A 255 -4.52 17.54 0.47
C LYS A 255 -5.72 17.39 1.41
N LEU A 256 -6.57 16.41 1.13
CA LEU A 256 -7.75 16.08 1.93
C LEU A 256 -7.71 14.61 2.35
N GLY A 257 -8.25 14.28 3.50
CA GLY A 257 -8.43 12.91 3.96
C GLY A 257 -9.84 12.65 4.48
N SER A 258 -10.27 11.39 4.42
CA SER A 258 -11.53 10.91 4.96
C SER A 258 -11.27 9.76 5.94
N ASP A 259 -11.97 9.78 7.08
CA ASP A 259 -11.97 8.68 8.08
C ASP A 259 -13.11 7.68 7.85
N SER A 260 -13.76 7.68 6.69
CA SER A 260 -14.83 6.74 6.40
C SER A 260 -14.30 5.30 6.33
N PRO A 261 -14.92 4.33 7.03
CA PRO A 261 -14.46 2.94 7.06
C PRO A 261 -14.67 2.19 5.74
N ARG A 262 -15.34 2.80 4.75
CA ARG A 262 -15.60 2.19 3.44
C ARG A 262 -14.35 2.05 2.56
N ALA A 263 -13.24 2.72 2.91
CA ALA A 263 -11.91 2.48 2.36
C ALA A 263 -11.80 2.45 0.82
N TRP A 264 -12.58 3.30 0.15
CA TRP A 264 -12.49 3.49 -1.30
C TRP A 264 -12.22 4.95 -1.65
N ILE A 265 -11.65 5.19 -2.83
CA ILE A 265 -11.45 6.52 -3.39
C ILE A 265 -11.52 6.44 -4.91
N ALA A 266 -12.00 7.49 -5.56
CA ALA A 266 -12.15 7.49 -7.01
C ALA A 266 -11.72 8.81 -7.64
N ALA A 267 -11.41 8.77 -8.93
CA ALA A 267 -11.10 9.94 -9.73
C ALA A 267 -11.71 9.85 -11.13
N THR A 268 -12.06 11.01 -11.70
CA THR A 268 -12.38 11.11 -13.12
C THR A 268 -11.24 11.70 -13.92
N LYS A 269 -10.97 11.09 -15.06
CA LYS A 269 -10.05 11.58 -16.09
C LYS A 269 -10.66 11.35 -17.46
N ASP A 270 -10.97 12.45 -18.15
CA ASP A 270 -11.69 12.45 -19.43
C ASP A 270 -12.99 11.63 -19.31
N GLU A 271 -13.11 10.56 -20.09
CA GLU A 271 -14.28 9.67 -20.10
C GLU A 271 -14.11 8.45 -19.18
N THR A 272 -13.08 8.43 -18.33
CA THR A 272 -12.79 7.30 -17.41
C THR A 272 -13.03 7.69 -15.96
N LEU A 273 -13.74 6.82 -15.24
CA LEU A 273 -13.83 6.77 -13.79
C LEU A 273 -12.93 5.63 -13.30
N ILE A 274 -11.92 5.96 -12.50
CA ILE A 274 -11.08 4.99 -11.78
C ILE A 274 -11.54 4.92 -10.33
N VAL A 275 -11.74 3.72 -9.81
CA VAL A 275 -12.13 3.45 -8.42
C VAL A 275 -11.13 2.49 -7.81
N GLU A 276 -10.60 2.87 -6.64
CA GLU A 276 -9.74 2.04 -5.82
C GLU A 276 -10.44 1.70 -4.51
N THR A 277 -10.38 0.43 -4.11
CA THR A 277 -10.88 -0.04 -2.81
C THR A 277 -9.78 -0.81 -2.11
N ALA A 278 -9.62 -0.61 -0.80
CA ALA A 278 -8.64 -1.33 0.00
C ALA A 278 -9.34 -2.05 1.15
N VAL A 279 -9.27 -3.39 1.15
CA VAL A 279 -9.84 -4.23 2.20
C VAL A 279 -8.72 -4.83 3.04
N THR A 280 -8.76 -4.60 4.35
CA THR A 280 -7.83 -5.20 5.31
C THR A 280 -8.59 -5.71 6.54
N ALA A 281 -8.12 -6.82 7.10
CA ALA A 281 -8.59 -7.32 8.39
C ALA A 281 -7.85 -6.66 9.57
N ALA A 282 -6.81 -5.86 9.30
CA ALA A 282 -6.04 -5.20 10.32
C ALA A 282 -6.88 -4.15 11.05
N THR A 283 -6.73 -4.10 12.37
CA THR A 283 -7.34 -3.08 13.23
C THR A 283 -6.26 -2.22 13.84
N GLY A 284 -6.49 -0.92 13.97
CA GLY A 284 -5.53 -0.04 14.63
C GLY A 284 -5.78 1.44 14.34
N ALA A 285 -4.78 2.25 14.66
CA ALA A 285 -4.79 3.66 14.34
C ALA A 285 -4.36 3.86 12.89
N TYR A 286 -5.17 4.58 12.13
CA TYR A 286 -4.79 5.06 10.81
C TYR A 286 -3.91 6.31 10.92
N PRO A 287 -3.01 6.54 9.96
CA PRO A 287 -2.25 7.78 9.85
C PRO A 287 -3.15 9.02 9.79
N ASP A 288 -2.50 10.19 9.87
CA ASP A 288 -3.10 11.47 9.52
C ASP A 288 -4.40 11.83 10.25
N GLY A 289 -4.51 11.35 11.49
CA GLY A 289 -5.64 11.61 12.38
C GLY A 289 -6.82 10.65 12.20
N GLY A 290 -6.61 9.53 11.51
CA GLY A 290 -7.63 8.51 11.27
C GLY A 290 -8.06 8.40 9.80
N CYS A 291 -7.33 9.03 8.87
CA CYS A 291 -7.70 9.00 7.45
C CYS A 291 -7.45 7.61 6.88
N VAL A 292 -8.49 7.04 6.28
CA VAL A 292 -8.46 5.74 5.60
C VAL A 292 -8.11 5.91 4.13
N VAL A 293 -8.54 7.03 3.54
CA VAL A 293 -8.21 7.44 2.18
C VAL A 293 -7.87 8.92 2.11
N GLU A 294 -7.01 9.27 1.18
CA GLU A 294 -6.53 10.64 1.00
C GLU A 294 -6.43 11.01 -0.47
N VAL A 295 -6.49 12.32 -0.73
CA VAL A 295 -6.13 12.90 -2.00
C VAL A 295 -5.08 13.96 -1.76
N TYR A 296 -3.99 13.91 -2.52
CA TYR A 296 -3.15 15.08 -2.79
C TYR A 296 -3.40 15.55 -4.23
N SER A 297 -3.67 16.83 -4.43
CA SER A 297 -3.96 17.38 -5.75
C SER A 297 -3.09 18.59 -5.99
N ASN A 298 -2.32 18.56 -7.08
CA ASN A 298 -1.52 19.67 -7.54
C ASN A 298 -1.73 19.89 -9.04
N SER A 299 -2.70 20.77 -9.33
CA SER A 299 -3.05 21.12 -10.72
C SER A 299 -1.89 21.76 -11.48
N GLY A 300 -0.96 22.44 -10.80
CA GLY A 300 0.23 23.04 -11.41
C GLY A 300 1.23 22.00 -11.91
N LEU A 301 1.23 20.81 -11.30
CA LEU A 301 2.04 19.66 -11.74
C LEU A 301 1.27 18.70 -12.65
N GLY A 302 -0.02 18.97 -12.91
CA GLY A 302 -0.85 18.17 -13.81
C GLY A 302 -1.25 16.80 -13.26
N TYR A 303 -1.34 16.61 -11.94
CA TYR A 303 -1.83 15.36 -11.36
C TYR A 303 -2.57 15.52 -10.03
N SER A 304 -3.29 14.45 -9.68
CA SER A 304 -3.77 14.20 -8.32
C SER A 304 -3.43 12.77 -7.92
N GLU A 305 -3.02 12.57 -6.69
CA GLU A 305 -2.85 11.27 -6.04
C GLU A 305 -4.16 10.88 -5.39
N ILE A 306 -4.64 9.67 -5.67
CA ILE A 306 -5.63 9.00 -4.84
C ILE A 306 -4.89 7.96 -4.00
N GLU A 307 -5.21 7.92 -2.72
CA GLU A 307 -4.42 7.19 -1.74
C GLU A 307 -5.32 6.34 -0.86
N THR A 308 -4.91 5.10 -0.63
CA THR A 308 -5.53 4.21 0.37
C THR A 308 -4.49 3.85 1.43
N LEU A 309 -4.95 3.76 2.68
CA LEU A 309 -4.09 3.45 3.81
C LEU A 309 -4.64 2.23 4.54
N SER A 310 -3.76 1.48 5.20
CA SER A 310 -4.12 0.58 6.30
C SER A 310 -3.93 1.29 7.64
N PRO A 311 -4.33 0.67 8.77
CA PRO A 311 -3.79 1.06 10.06
C PRO A 311 -2.26 0.92 10.07
N GLU A 312 -1.59 1.73 10.90
CA GLU A 312 -0.19 1.50 11.26
C GLU A 312 -0.08 0.26 12.17
N ALA A 313 0.89 -0.61 11.88
CA ALA A 313 1.12 -1.84 12.63
C ALA A 313 2.56 -1.95 13.15
N PRO A 314 2.78 -2.00 14.47
CA PRO A 314 4.08 -2.35 15.06
C PRO A 314 4.30 -3.86 15.01
N LEU A 315 4.66 -4.38 13.84
CA LEU A 315 4.85 -5.82 13.62
C LEU A 315 6.07 -6.37 14.37
N ALA A 316 5.88 -7.47 15.10
CA ALA A 316 6.95 -8.31 15.61
C ALA A 316 7.59 -9.14 14.47
N PRO A 317 8.87 -9.58 14.59
CA PRO A 317 9.49 -10.44 13.58
C PRO A 317 8.64 -11.69 13.28
N GLY A 318 8.49 -12.01 11.99
CA GLY A 318 7.64 -13.10 11.48
C GLY A 318 6.15 -12.78 11.39
N THR A 319 5.71 -11.59 11.81
CA THR A 319 4.31 -11.14 11.67
C THR A 319 4.11 -10.25 10.45
N VAL A 320 2.86 -10.15 10.01
CA VAL A 320 2.51 -9.55 8.72
C VAL A 320 1.37 -8.54 8.82
N LEU A 321 1.40 -7.59 7.90
CA LEU A 321 0.29 -6.70 7.57
C LEU A 321 -0.05 -6.88 6.10
N GLU A 322 -1.33 -7.07 5.78
CA GLU A 322 -1.80 -7.28 4.42
C GLU A 322 -3.15 -6.63 4.14
N ASN A 323 -3.39 -6.32 2.88
CA ASN A 323 -4.65 -5.85 2.34
C ASN A 323 -4.85 -6.42 0.92
N THR A 324 -6.06 -6.29 0.41
CA THR A 324 -6.35 -6.42 -1.02
C THR A 324 -6.81 -5.08 -1.52
N LEU A 325 -6.07 -4.54 -2.48
CA LEU A 325 -6.44 -3.38 -3.28
C LEU A 325 -7.10 -3.87 -4.56
N THR A 326 -8.25 -3.30 -4.89
CA THR A 326 -8.95 -3.55 -6.14
C THR A 326 -9.05 -2.25 -6.91
N ILE A 327 -8.58 -2.24 -8.17
CA ILE A 327 -8.68 -1.11 -9.08
C ILE A 327 -9.64 -1.47 -10.21
N ARG A 328 -10.68 -0.65 -10.39
CA ARG A 328 -11.70 -0.77 -11.43
C ARG A 328 -11.70 0.46 -12.32
N LEU A 329 -11.83 0.23 -13.63
CA LEU A 329 -12.02 1.29 -14.62
C LEU A 329 -13.42 1.15 -15.21
N ALA A 330 -14.14 2.25 -15.29
CA ALA A 330 -15.44 2.32 -15.94
C ALA A 330 -15.55 3.61 -16.76
N PRO A 331 -16.45 3.66 -17.76
CA PRO A 331 -16.83 4.93 -18.35
C PRO A 331 -17.34 5.90 -17.27
N ALA A 332 -16.89 7.15 -17.32
CA ALA A 332 -17.46 8.19 -16.48
C ALA A 332 -18.96 8.34 -16.81
N PRO A 333 -19.84 8.43 -15.80
CA PRO A 333 -21.28 8.46 -16.05
C PRO A 333 -21.66 9.77 -16.76
N ALA A 334 -22.69 9.69 -17.62
CA ALA A 334 -23.34 10.88 -18.15
C ALA A 334 -23.92 11.70 -16.99
N VAL A 335 -23.48 12.95 -16.87
CA VAL A 335 -23.81 13.80 -15.72
C VAL A 335 -25.18 14.45 -15.94
N SER A 336 -26.22 13.93 -15.29
CA SER A 336 -27.53 14.56 -15.18
C SER A 336 -27.63 15.42 -13.91
N THR A 337 -26.98 14.98 -12.83
CA THR A 337 -26.79 15.72 -11.58
C THR A 337 -25.31 15.75 -11.21
N PRO A 338 -24.84 16.78 -10.48
CA PRO A 338 -23.43 16.83 -10.07
C PRO A 338 -23.00 15.70 -9.12
N CYS A 339 -23.94 14.89 -8.60
CA CYS A 339 -23.64 13.78 -7.70
C CYS A 339 -23.65 12.41 -8.39
N ASP A 340 -24.00 12.32 -9.68
CA ASP A 340 -24.09 11.04 -10.40
C ASP A 340 -22.74 10.30 -10.42
N VAL A 341 -21.63 11.04 -10.54
CA VAL A 341 -20.28 10.47 -10.45
C VAL A 341 -19.98 9.86 -9.08
N ALA A 342 -20.48 10.45 -8.00
CA ALA A 342 -20.30 9.90 -6.66
C ALA A 342 -21.12 8.63 -6.47
N THR A 343 -22.35 8.60 -6.98
CA THR A 343 -23.20 7.40 -6.98
C THR A 343 -22.57 6.27 -7.79
N ALA A 344 -22.03 6.56 -8.98
CA ALA A 344 -21.35 5.56 -9.81
C ALA A 344 -20.07 5.02 -9.14
N ALA A 345 -19.25 5.91 -8.56
CA ALA A 345 -18.05 5.51 -7.83
C ALA A 345 -18.38 4.61 -6.64
N GLN A 346 -19.41 4.96 -5.86
CA GLN A 346 -19.86 4.14 -4.74
C GLN A 346 -20.37 2.77 -5.21
N ALA A 347 -21.20 2.73 -6.26
CA ALA A 347 -21.73 1.48 -6.79
C ALA A 347 -20.62 0.55 -7.34
N LEU A 348 -19.53 1.09 -7.88
CA LEU A 348 -18.37 0.31 -8.31
C LEU A 348 -17.52 -0.16 -7.12
N ALA A 349 -17.46 0.62 -6.04
CA ALA A 349 -16.71 0.26 -4.84
C ALA A 349 -17.39 -0.84 -4.01
N GLU A 350 -18.71 -1.00 -4.11
CA GLU A 350 -19.51 -1.95 -3.31
C GLU A 350 -19.76 -3.30 -4.02
N GLN A 351 -19.18 -3.51 -5.21
CA GLN A 351 -19.18 -4.79 -5.94
C GLN A 351 -18.09 -5.73 -5.46
#